data_AF-A0A106C1K2-F1
#
_entry.id   AF-A0A106C1K2-F1
#
_cell.length_a   1.000
_cell.length_b   1.000
_cell.length_c   1.000
_cell.angle_alpha   90.00
_cell.angle_beta   90.00
_cell.angle_gamma   90.00
#
_symmetry.space_group_name_H-M   'P 1'
#
loop_
_entity.id
_entity.type
_entity.pdbx_description
1 polymer ?
#
loop_
_entity_poly.entity_id
_entity_poly.type
_entity_poly.pdbx_seq_one_letter_code
_entity_poly.pdbx_strand_id
1 'polypeptide(L)' 'MNRKKKINQTLKAKAKKANAKLHAANKSPYIAKADREQLAQAAGVADSVSSDSDAVHSPAQ' A
#
# COMPACT_ATOMS: atom_id res chain seq x y z
N MET A 1 -36.03 -11.72 -2.03
CA MET A 1 -35.03 -12.33 -1.11
C MET A 1 -35.66 -12.43 0.28
N ASN A 2 -35.83 -13.64 0.81
CA ASN A 2 -36.34 -13.83 2.17
C ASN A 2 -35.53 -12.99 3.18
N ARG A 3 -36.21 -12.35 4.14
CA ARG A 3 -35.62 -11.44 5.15
C ARG A 3 -34.36 -12.03 5.80
N LYS A 4 -34.39 -13.33 6.11
CA LYS A 4 -33.25 -14.10 6.65
C LYS A 4 -32.00 -14.03 5.75
N LYS A 5 -32.15 -14.19 4.44
CA LYS A 5 -31.04 -14.11 3.47
C LYS A 5 -30.47 -12.70 3.39
N LYS A 6 -31.32 -11.66 3.45
CA LYS A 6 -30.88 -10.24 3.46
C LYS A 6 -30.02 -9.93 4.67
N ILE A 7 -30.49 -10.29 5.86
CA ILE A 7 -29.78 -10.06 7.12
C ILE A 7 -28.42 -10.75 7.09
N ASN A 8 -28.37 -12.02 6.69
CA ASN A 8 -27.13 -12.78 6.60
C ASN A 8 -26.13 -12.17 5.61
N GLN A 9 -26.60 -11.69 4.46
CA GLN A 9 -25.76 -11.03 3.47
C GLN A 9 -25.14 -9.74 4.04
N THR A 10 -25.95 -8.91 4.70
CA THR A 10 -25.48 -7.67 5.32
C THR A 10 -24.47 -7.93 6.44
N LEU A 11 -24.71 -8.92 7.31
CA LEU A 11 -23.80 -9.28 8.40
C LEU A 11 -22.45 -9.77 7.86
N LYS A 12 -22.46 -10.66 6.86
CA LYS A 12 -21.23 -11.14 6.20
C LYS A 12 -20.43 -10.00 5.56
N ALA A 13 -21.11 -9.08 4.89
CA ALA A 13 -20.46 -7.94 4.25
C ALA A 13 -19.79 -7.01 5.29
N LYS A 14 -20.46 -6.76 6.43
CA LYS A 14 -19.90 -5.96 7.54
C LYS A 14 -18.70 -6.66 8.19
N ALA A 15 -18.81 -7.96 8.47
CA ALA A 15 -17.71 -8.75 9.03
C ALA A 15 -16.48 -8.75 8.11
N LYS A 16 -16.67 -8.94 6.79
CA LYS A 16 -15.57 -8.88 5.81
C LYS A 16 -14.87 -7.52 5.81
N LYS A 17 -15.63 -6.42 5.89
CA LYS A 17 -15.08 -5.06 5.96
C LYS A 17 -14.32 -4.79 7.27
N ALA A 18 -14.80 -5.32 8.40
CA ALA A 18 -14.11 -5.19 9.69
C ALA A 18 -12.81 -6.00 9.70
N ASN A 19 -12.84 -7.26 9.24
CA ASN A 19 -11.68 -8.13 9.20
C ASN A 19 -10.60 -7.61 8.24
N ALA A 20 -10.98 -7.02 7.09
CA ALA A 20 -10.02 -6.41 6.18
C ALA A 20 -9.29 -5.19 6.78
N LYS A 21 -9.93 -4.48 7.73
CA LYS A 21 -9.31 -3.35 8.45
C LYS A 21 -8.41 -3.82 9.59
N LEU A 22 -8.79 -4.89 10.29
CA LEU A 22 -8.02 -5.45 11.39
C LEU A 22 -6.81 -6.27 10.91
N HIS A 23 -6.93 -6.94 9.77
CA HIS A 23 -5.84 -7.66 9.13
C HIS A 23 -5.34 -6.87 7.93
N ALA A 24 -4.63 -5.77 8.17
CA ALA A 24 -3.66 -5.31 7.19
C ALA A 24 -2.73 -6.49 6.90
N ALA A 25 -2.46 -6.78 5.62
CA ALA A 25 -1.59 -7.89 5.27
C ALA A 25 -0.24 -7.69 5.98
N ASN A 26 -0.01 -8.45 7.06
CA ASN A 26 1.13 -8.26 7.96
C ASN A 26 2.48 -8.58 7.31
N LYS A 27 2.47 -8.99 6.03
CA LYS A 27 3.65 -9.39 5.28
C LYS A 27 3.50 -8.87 3.86
N SER A 28 4.55 -8.20 3.36
CA SER A 28 4.71 -7.99 1.93
C SER A 28 4.57 -9.34 1.23
N PRO A 29 3.82 -9.44 0.12
CA PRO A 29 3.74 -10.67 -0.65
C PRO A 29 5.16 -11.16 -0.96
N TYR A 30 5.35 -12.48 -0.90
CA TYR A 30 6.63 -13.08 -1.26
C TYR A 30 6.84 -12.88 -2.76
N ILE A 31 7.90 -12.17 -3.11
CA ILE A 31 8.33 -11.91 -4.48
C ILE A 31 9.54 -12.82 -4.72
N ALA A 32 9.55 -13.56 -5.83
CA ALA A 32 10.67 -14.43 -6.17
C ALA A 32 11.97 -13.62 -6.32
N LYS A 33 13.13 -14.25 -6.13
CA LYS A 33 14.42 -13.53 -6.15
C LYS A 33 14.63 -12.73 -7.45
N ALA A 34 14.29 -13.32 -8.60
CA ALA A 34 14.39 -12.67 -9.90
C ALA A 34 13.52 -11.41 -10.03
N ASP A 35 12.33 -11.43 -9.41
CA ASP A 35 11.38 -10.31 -9.48
C ASP A 35 11.80 -9.19 -8.52
N ARG A 36 12.43 -9.52 -7.38
CA ARG A 36 12.98 -8.51 -6.45
C ARG A 36 14.17 -7.77 -7.07
N GLU A 37 15.02 -8.45 -7.83
CA GLU A 37 16.13 -7.83 -8.55
C GLU A 37 15.65 -6.91 -9.66
N GLN A 38 14.65 -7.32 -10.44
CA GLN A 38 14.01 -6.48 -11.45
C GLN A 38 13.34 -5.24 -10.85
N LEU A 39 12.64 -5.40 -9.73
CA LEU A 39 12.00 -4.28 -9.03
C LEU A 39 13.02 -3.35 -8.37
N ALA A 40 14.13 -3.85 -7.84
CA ALA A 40 15.21 -3.03 -7.31
C ALA A 40 15.93 -2.23 -8.41
N GLN A 41 16.16 -2.84 -9.58
CA GLN A 41 16.69 -2.15 -10.75
C GLN A 41 15.73 -1.07 -11.27
N ALA A 42 14.42 -1.32 -11.25
CA ALA A 42 13.42 -0.33 -11.64
C ALA A 42 13.25 0.80 -10.59
N ALA A 43 13.31 0.48 -9.29
CA ALA A 43 13.16 1.46 -8.21
C ALA A 43 14.40 2.34 -7.99
N GLY A 44 15.61 1.83 -8.28
CA GLY A 44 16.85 2.62 -8.23
C GLY A 44 16.90 3.78 -9.24
N VAL A 45 15.97 3.83 -10.19
CA VAL A 45 15.82 4.95 -11.15
C VAL A 45 14.86 6.04 -10.63
N ALA A 46 14.03 5.74 -9.62
CA ALA A 46 13.01 6.66 -9.12
C ALA A 46 13.39 7.38 -7.81
N ASP A 47 14.35 6.85 -7.03
CA ASP A 47 14.80 7.48 -5.79
C ASP A 47 15.84 8.60 -6.02
N SER A 48 16.53 8.58 -7.16
CA SER A 48 17.54 9.59 -7.54
C SER A 48 16.97 10.86 -8.19
N VAL A 49 15.65 10.99 -8.29
CA VAL A 49 14.98 12.14 -8.96
C VAL A 49 14.23 13.06 -8.00
N SER A 50 14.44 12.96 -6.68
CA SER A 50 13.71 13.77 -5.68
C SER A 50 14.56 14.50 -4.63
N SER A 51 15.86 14.69 -4.87
CA SER A 51 16.73 15.43 -3.94
C SER A 51 17.76 16.36 -4.63
N ASP A 52 17.38 17.03 -5.71
CA ASP A 52 18.16 18.12 -6.30
C ASP A 52 17.23 19.21 -6.87
N SER A 53 16.63 20.04 -6.00
CA SER A 53 16.20 21.39 -6.35
C SER A 53 16.01 22.24 -5.10
N ASP A 54 16.71 23.38 -5.08
CA ASP A 54 16.45 24.58 -4.26
C ASP A 54 17.02 24.65 -2.83
N ALA A 55 18.32 24.44 -2.72
CA ALA A 55 19.16 25.09 -1.72
C ALA A 55 19.67 26.46 -2.22
N VAL A 56 18.80 27.47 -2.37
CA VAL A 56 19.23 28.89 -2.52
C VAL A 56 18.23 29.91 -1.93
N HIS A 57 18.21 30.04 -0.60
CA HIS A 57 17.95 31.37 -0.01
C HIS A 57 18.62 31.49 1.37
N SER A 58 19.80 32.12 1.38
CA SER A 58 20.41 32.66 2.59
C SER A 58 20.77 34.12 2.31
N PRO A 59 20.04 35.08 2.89
CA PRO A 59 20.59 36.39 3.21
C PRO A 59 20.76 36.52 4.72
N ALA A 60 21.95 36.99 5.08
CA ALA A 60 22.44 37.15 6.44
C ALA A 60 21.75 38.29 7.21
N GLN A 61 21.78 38.15 8.54
CA GLN A 61 21.58 39.12 9.65
C GLN A 61 20.55 40.24 9.52
#